data_AF-A0A009HPR1-F1
#
_entry.id   AF-A0A009HPR1-F1
#
_cell.length_a   1.000
_cell.length_b   1.000
_cell.length_c   1.000
_cell.angle_alpha   90.00
_cell.angle_beta   90.00
_cell.angle_gamma   90.00
#
_symmetry.space_group_name_H-M   'P 1'
#
loop_
_entity.id
_entity.type
_entity.pdbx_description
1 polymer ?
#
loop_
_entity_poly.entity_id
_entity_poly.type
_entity_poly.pdbx_seq_one_letter_code
_entity_poly.pdbx_strand_id
1 'polypeptide(L)'
;MPNVMKLSVLTIAVLGSQFALANEPWSQDRQWLLGDWNGKRQQLEQQGYKFTASIMSQSATNLNGGYNDSNTFENAAQLSLGANLDLEKIAGWKDTTASLVVTKRDGNALTLERIKDPRSSQLGNAQEIYGRGKIWRLSQAWVKKGFVDNTVQVKFGRMGMSEDFNSSQCEFQNLLLCGGQLGKSIGSIWYNSPVGVWATNVKYQFAPEWTLGVGVYEVNPDNIKTESNSDGFNLDMNNVKGATIPVELAWKPKLAAFNGLPGEYKVGALYSTAEANDIKTAGKVHDGKQSFWINAQQQLSHAGQDPKRGLYVSFNGVVNDKATTFVQSTQQLALWYKGPFDSRPNDSIGFGIANYVVNDRAKDKQISTNESRGYYSYDPIASDYIPIQDDELNVELNYTYQWSPAVMLRPNIQYIHQPAGVKEVDDAWVAGLSVKVNF
;
A
#
# COMPACT_ATOMS: atom_id res chain seq x y z
N MET A 1 15.22 8.39 -25.55
CA MET A 1 14.69 9.76 -25.36
C MET A 1 13.18 9.80 -24.99
N PRO A 2 12.72 9.20 -23.86
CA PRO A 2 11.38 9.49 -23.30
C PRO A 2 11.41 10.38 -22.03
N ASN A 3 12.60 10.61 -21.43
CA ASN A 3 12.74 11.34 -20.17
C ASN A 3 12.57 12.86 -20.30
N VAL A 4 12.68 13.41 -21.52
CA VAL A 4 12.54 14.86 -21.74
C VAL A 4 11.08 15.31 -21.57
N MET A 5 10.12 14.45 -21.95
CA MET A 5 8.69 14.80 -21.94
C MET A 5 8.08 14.85 -20.52
N LYS A 6 8.61 14.06 -19.57
CA LYS A 6 8.16 14.07 -18.16
C LYS A 6 8.65 15.32 -17.41
N LEU A 7 9.83 15.84 -17.75
CA LEU A 7 10.32 17.12 -17.21
C LEU A 7 9.49 18.31 -17.74
N SER A 8 9.07 18.26 -19.01
CA SER A 8 8.33 19.36 -19.66
C SER A 8 7.01 19.71 -18.97
N VAL A 9 6.27 18.71 -18.46
CA VAL A 9 4.98 18.95 -17.79
C VAL A 9 5.17 19.61 -16.43
N LEU A 10 6.21 19.23 -15.68
CA LEU A 10 6.54 19.86 -14.41
C LEU A 10 7.02 21.30 -14.64
N THR A 11 7.84 21.54 -15.66
CA THR A 11 8.30 22.88 -16.04
C THR A 11 7.14 23.76 -16.54
N ILE A 12 6.20 23.23 -17.34
CA ILE A 12 5.01 23.97 -17.80
C ILE A 12 4.05 24.24 -16.64
N ALA A 13 3.86 23.31 -15.70
CA ALA A 13 3.03 23.53 -14.52
C ALA A 13 3.65 24.61 -13.60
N VAL A 14 4.98 24.61 -13.42
CA VAL A 14 5.69 25.62 -12.64
C VAL A 14 5.65 26.99 -13.32
N LEU A 15 5.89 27.07 -14.64
CA LEU A 15 5.88 28.34 -15.38
C LEU A 15 4.45 28.88 -15.61
N GLY A 16 3.46 28.02 -15.82
CA GLY A 16 2.05 28.41 -15.96
C GLY A 16 1.41 28.85 -14.64
N SER A 17 1.94 28.38 -13.50
CA SER A 17 1.43 28.74 -12.18
C SER A 17 1.68 30.21 -11.78
N GLN A 18 2.58 30.91 -12.48
CA GLN A 18 2.88 32.32 -12.20
C GLN A 18 1.79 33.30 -12.65
N PHE A 19 0.90 32.89 -13.56
CA PHE A 19 -0.06 33.81 -14.18
C PHE A 19 -1.48 33.73 -13.60
N ALA A 20 -1.74 32.90 -12.57
CA ALA A 20 -3.11 32.63 -12.13
C ALA A 20 -3.37 32.52 -10.61
N LEU A 21 -2.40 32.67 -9.70
CA LEU A 21 -2.57 32.23 -8.30
C LEU A 21 -2.02 33.20 -7.24
N ALA A 22 -2.70 33.25 -6.08
CA ALA A 22 -2.54 34.24 -5.01
C ALA A 22 -1.42 33.96 -3.96
N ASN A 23 -0.83 32.76 -3.93
CA ASN A 23 0.23 32.39 -2.97
C ASN A 23 1.42 31.77 -3.71
N GLU A 24 2.64 31.84 -3.18
CA GLU A 24 3.85 31.26 -3.79
C GLU A 24 3.90 29.71 -3.76
N PRO A 25 4.65 29.04 -4.67
CA PRO A 25 4.82 27.57 -4.71
C PRO A 25 5.29 26.92 -3.42
N TRP A 26 6.06 27.65 -2.60
CA TRP A 26 6.62 27.20 -1.33
C TRP A 26 5.77 27.57 -0.10
N SER A 27 4.62 28.22 -0.28
CA SER A 27 3.77 28.59 0.86
C SER A 27 3.25 27.34 1.59
N GLN A 28 3.31 27.37 2.93
CA GLN A 28 2.74 26.31 3.78
C GLN A 28 1.22 26.24 3.70
N ASP A 29 0.55 27.25 3.13
CA ASP A 29 -0.90 27.25 2.90
C ASP A 29 -1.27 26.65 1.53
N ARG A 30 -0.27 26.31 0.68
CA ARG A 30 -0.50 25.75 -0.65
C ARG A 30 -0.85 24.26 -0.57
N GLN A 31 -2.15 23.98 -0.47
CA GLN A 31 -2.71 22.62 -0.50
C GLN A 31 -2.58 21.92 -1.86
N TRP A 32 -2.63 22.71 -2.93
CA TRP A 32 -2.67 22.22 -4.31
C TRP A 32 -1.69 23.00 -5.17
N LEU A 33 -0.92 22.33 -6.01
CA LEU A 33 0.09 22.98 -6.85
C LEU A 33 -0.53 23.97 -7.83
N LEU A 34 -1.70 23.65 -8.40
CA LEU A 34 -2.48 24.49 -9.30
C LEU A 34 -3.45 25.43 -8.55
N GLY A 35 -3.35 25.49 -7.22
CA GLY A 35 -4.16 26.35 -6.37
C GLY A 35 -5.66 26.03 -6.40
N ASP A 36 -6.48 27.06 -6.23
CA ASP A 36 -7.94 26.97 -6.10
C ASP A 36 -8.72 27.42 -7.34
N TRP A 37 -8.01 27.72 -8.44
CA TRP A 37 -8.58 28.19 -9.71
C TRP A 37 -9.44 29.44 -9.53
N ASN A 38 -8.90 30.46 -8.86
CA ASN A 38 -9.60 31.71 -8.54
C ASN A 38 -10.90 31.44 -7.74
N GLY A 39 -10.79 30.60 -6.72
CA GLY A 39 -11.89 30.16 -5.87
C GLY A 39 -12.85 29.12 -6.47
N LYS A 40 -12.75 28.79 -7.77
CA LYS A 40 -13.67 27.85 -8.42
C LYS A 40 -13.60 26.43 -7.82
N ARG A 41 -12.41 25.99 -7.39
CA ARG A 41 -12.23 24.70 -6.71
C ARG A 41 -13.04 24.64 -5.42
N GLN A 42 -12.98 25.70 -4.61
CA GLN A 42 -13.74 25.79 -3.35
C GLN A 42 -15.25 25.83 -3.60
N GLN A 43 -15.69 26.55 -4.64
CA GLN A 43 -17.10 26.57 -5.06
C GLN A 43 -17.59 25.16 -5.43
N LEU A 44 -16.82 24.40 -6.20
CA LEU A 44 -17.15 23.02 -6.55
C LEU A 44 -17.25 22.13 -5.30
N GLU A 45 -16.30 22.25 -4.36
CA GLU A 45 -16.33 21.49 -3.11
C GLU A 45 -17.55 21.85 -2.23
N GLN A 46 -17.93 23.12 -2.19
CA GLN A 46 -19.16 23.58 -1.53
C GLN A 46 -20.43 23.03 -2.19
N GLN A 47 -20.40 22.81 -3.51
CA GLN A 47 -21.47 22.16 -4.28
C GLN A 47 -21.43 20.63 -4.17
N GLY A 48 -20.43 20.06 -3.49
CA GLY A 48 -20.29 18.62 -3.28
C GLY A 48 -19.34 17.89 -4.24
N TYR A 49 -18.63 18.61 -5.10
CA TYR A 49 -17.68 18.05 -6.06
C TYR A 49 -16.23 18.31 -5.64
N LYS A 50 -15.52 17.26 -5.23
CA LYS A 50 -14.10 17.36 -4.86
C LYS A 50 -13.23 16.57 -5.83
N PHE A 51 -12.46 17.30 -6.64
CA PHE A 51 -11.52 16.73 -7.60
C PHE A 51 -10.09 16.70 -7.04
N THR A 52 -9.38 15.60 -7.30
CA THR A 52 -7.99 15.40 -6.88
C THR A 52 -7.17 14.86 -8.05
N ALA A 53 -6.00 15.44 -8.27
CA ALA A 53 -4.99 14.85 -9.13
C ALA A 53 -3.67 14.82 -8.35
N SER A 54 -2.99 13.69 -8.35
CA SER A 54 -1.70 13.57 -7.66
C SER A 54 -0.78 12.58 -8.36
N ILE A 55 0.51 12.82 -8.30
CA ILE A 55 1.54 11.86 -8.69
C ILE A 55 2.39 11.49 -7.48
N MET A 56 2.63 10.19 -7.30
CA MET A 56 3.65 9.65 -6.41
C MET A 56 4.73 9.00 -7.27
N SER A 57 5.98 9.33 -7.02
CA SER A 57 7.15 8.75 -7.70
C SER A 57 8.10 8.22 -6.64
N GLN A 58 8.66 7.03 -6.86
CA GLN A 58 9.60 6.37 -5.98
C GLN A 58 10.79 5.91 -6.80
N SER A 59 11.92 6.55 -6.55
CA SER A 59 13.21 6.19 -7.14
C SER A 59 14.01 5.35 -6.16
N ALA A 60 14.84 4.45 -6.68
CA ALA A 60 15.73 3.62 -5.88
C ALA A 60 17.03 3.30 -6.65
N THR A 61 18.14 3.20 -5.92
CA THR A 61 19.42 2.69 -6.41
C THR A 61 20.04 1.76 -5.37
N ASN A 62 20.62 0.64 -5.82
CA ASN A 62 21.41 -0.23 -4.95
C ASN A 62 22.75 0.45 -4.68
N LEU A 63 23.11 0.58 -3.41
CA LEU A 63 24.40 1.10 -2.96
C LEU A 63 25.42 -0.03 -2.83
N ASN A 64 24.97 -1.20 -2.36
CA ASN A 64 25.78 -2.38 -2.15
C ASN A 64 24.89 -3.63 -2.05
N GLY A 65 25.45 -4.79 -2.43
CA GLY A 65 24.82 -6.11 -2.28
C GLY A 65 23.57 -6.33 -3.13
N GLY A 66 22.75 -7.31 -2.74
CA GLY A 66 21.74 -7.91 -3.60
C GLY A 66 22.34 -8.94 -4.57
N TYR A 67 21.48 -9.57 -5.37
CA TYR A 67 21.91 -10.61 -6.32
C TYR A 67 22.86 -10.08 -7.40
N ASN A 68 22.63 -8.84 -7.85
CA ASN A 68 23.50 -8.13 -8.78
C ASN A 68 23.92 -6.80 -8.17
N ASP A 69 25.20 -6.75 -7.76
CA ASP A 69 25.80 -5.63 -7.04
C ASP A 69 26.11 -4.41 -7.91
N SER A 70 25.97 -4.51 -9.23
CA SER A 70 26.19 -3.38 -10.13
C SER A 70 25.13 -2.30 -9.89
N ASN A 71 25.58 -1.09 -9.56
CA ASN A 71 24.68 0.03 -9.27
C ASN A 71 23.79 0.34 -10.47
N THR A 72 22.50 0.48 -10.22
CA THR A 72 21.53 0.95 -11.21
C THR A 72 20.49 1.84 -10.57
N PHE A 73 19.86 2.70 -11.37
CA PHE A 73 18.80 3.58 -10.92
C PHE A 73 17.49 3.16 -11.56
N GLU A 74 16.49 2.86 -10.74
CA GLU A 74 15.13 2.59 -11.19
C GLU A 74 14.13 3.56 -10.58
N ASN A 75 13.04 3.78 -11.30
CA ASN A 75 11.94 4.63 -10.85
C ASN A 75 10.60 3.96 -11.15
N ALA A 76 9.67 4.06 -10.20
CA ALA A 76 8.28 3.66 -10.34
C ALA A 76 7.38 4.83 -9.94
N ALA A 77 6.27 5.02 -10.62
CA ALA A 77 5.36 6.13 -10.35
C ALA A 77 3.89 5.75 -10.53
N GLN A 78 3.01 6.46 -9.83
CA GLN A 78 1.57 6.38 -9.97
C GLN A 78 0.96 7.77 -10.10
N LEU A 79 0.26 8.00 -11.21
CA LEU A 79 -0.71 9.08 -11.34
C LEU A 79 -2.05 8.59 -10.77
N SER A 80 -2.71 9.44 -9.98
CA SER A 80 -4.06 9.18 -9.45
C SER A 80 -4.96 10.37 -9.77
N LEU A 81 -6.09 10.09 -10.39
CA LEU A 81 -7.14 11.05 -10.73
C LEU A 81 -8.41 10.64 -9.98
N GLY A 82 -8.97 11.53 -9.19
CA GLY A 82 -10.06 11.23 -8.28
C GLY A 82 -11.18 12.27 -8.31
N ALA A 83 -12.41 11.80 -8.12
CA ALA A 83 -13.59 12.61 -7.87
C ALA A 83 -14.33 12.03 -6.66
N ASN A 84 -14.44 12.81 -5.60
CA ASN A 84 -15.28 12.50 -4.44
C ASN A 84 -16.53 13.38 -4.51
N LEU A 85 -17.69 12.74 -4.39
CA LEU A 85 -18.99 13.34 -4.61
C LEU A 85 -19.82 13.25 -3.32
N ASP A 86 -20.24 14.40 -2.81
CA ASP A 86 -21.19 14.53 -1.71
C ASP A 86 -22.61 14.52 -2.29
N LEU A 87 -23.25 13.35 -2.28
CA LEU A 87 -24.54 13.15 -2.94
C LEU A 87 -25.70 13.80 -2.17
N GLU A 88 -25.48 14.17 -0.91
CA GLU A 88 -26.43 14.97 -0.15
C GLU A 88 -26.51 16.38 -0.73
N LYS A 89 -25.36 17.02 -0.99
CA LYS A 89 -25.32 18.34 -1.64
C LYS A 89 -25.75 18.30 -3.09
N ILE A 90 -25.36 17.25 -3.83
CA ILE A 90 -25.58 17.16 -5.28
C ILE A 90 -27.03 16.80 -5.62
N ALA A 91 -27.62 15.85 -4.88
CA ALA A 91 -28.90 15.23 -5.24
C ALA A 91 -29.88 15.11 -4.07
N GLY A 92 -29.57 15.68 -2.90
CA GLY A 92 -30.40 15.54 -1.70
C GLY A 92 -30.38 14.13 -1.09
N TRP A 93 -29.47 13.25 -1.54
CA TRP A 93 -29.40 11.89 -1.01
C TRP A 93 -28.64 11.87 0.32
N LYS A 94 -29.39 12.11 1.40
CA LYS A 94 -28.87 12.26 2.77
C LYS A 94 -27.85 11.19 3.17
N ASP A 95 -26.78 11.61 3.85
CA ASP A 95 -25.71 10.75 4.38
C ASP A 95 -25.04 9.87 3.30
N THR A 96 -24.99 10.34 2.04
CA THR A 96 -24.49 9.52 0.93
C THR A 96 -23.34 10.19 0.20
N THR A 97 -22.31 9.40 -0.10
CA THR A 97 -21.10 9.83 -0.81
C THR A 97 -20.75 8.83 -1.91
N ALA A 98 -20.08 9.29 -2.95
CA ALA A 98 -19.52 8.42 -3.98
C ALA A 98 -18.07 8.81 -4.29
N SER A 99 -17.28 7.84 -4.77
CA SER A 99 -15.90 8.06 -5.19
C SER A 99 -15.64 7.37 -6.53
N LEU A 100 -14.93 8.07 -7.41
CA LEU A 100 -14.35 7.54 -8.63
C LEU A 100 -12.86 7.85 -8.60
N VAL A 101 -12.00 6.83 -8.69
CA VAL A 101 -10.55 6.99 -8.77
C VAL A 101 -9.99 6.14 -9.88
N VAL A 102 -9.25 6.78 -10.78
CA VAL A 102 -8.49 6.14 -11.86
C VAL A 102 -7.01 6.34 -11.59
N THR A 103 -6.23 5.28 -11.70
CA THR A 103 -4.78 5.34 -11.52
C THR A 103 -4.04 4.86 -12.76
N LYS A 104 -2.79 5.31 -12.91
CA LYS A 104 -1.85 4.86 -13.95
C LYS A 104 -0.50 4.66 -13.30
N ARG A 105 -0.05 3.40 -13.23
CA ARG A 105 1.30 3.06 -12.81
C ARG A 105 2.24 2.95 -14.01
N ASP A 106 3.50 3.31 -13.82
CA ASP A 106 4.58 3.21 -14.80
C ASP A 106 5.93 3.02 -14.09
N GLY A 107 6.97 2.64 -14.83
CA GLY A 107 8.34 2.48 -14.33
C GLY A 107 8.71 1.05 -13.92
N ASN A 108 9.86 0.88 -13.27
CA ASN A 108 10.49 -0.39 -12.91
C ASN A 108 10.79 -0.46 -11.41
N ALA A 109 11.02 -1.66 -10.90
CA ALA A 109 11.44 -1.88 -9.53
C ALA A 109 12.90 -2.36 -9.47
N LEU A 110 13.72 -1.63 -8.71
CA LEU A 110 15.10 -2.01 -8.41
C LEU A 110 15.17 -3.44 -7.85
N THR A 111 14.19 -3.84 -7.03
CA THR A 111 14.17 -5.18 -6.45
C THR A 111 14.17 -6.29 -7.49
N LEU A 112 13.46 -6.10 -8.61
CA LEU A 112 13.39 -7.08 -9.68
C LEU A 112 14.63 -7.07 -10.58
N GLU A 113 15.22 -5.88 -10.78
CA GLU A 113 16.36 -5.70 -11.68
C GLU A 113 17.69 -6.07 -11.05
N ARG A 114 17.85 -5.90 -9.72
CA ARG A 114 19.15 -6.05 -9.03
C ARG A 114 19.12 -6.84 -7.73
N ILE A 115 18.08 -6.68 -6.92
CA ILE A 115 18.16 -7.09 -5.52
C ILE A 115 17.88 -8.59 -5.33
N LYS A 116 16.80 -9.11 -5.92
CA LYS A 116 16.42 -10.53 -5.74
C LYS A 116 17.12 -11.45 -6.72
N ASP A 117 17.27 -12.73 -6.35
CA ASP A 117 17.57 -13.78 -7.34
C ASP A 117 16.43 -13.84 -8.39
N PRO A 118 16.72 -13.74 -9.69
CA PRO A 118 15.70 -13.71 -10.73
C PRO A 118 14.82 -14.97 -10.75
N ARG A 119 15.32 -16.12 -10.27
CA ARG A 119 14.60 -17.41 -10.22
C ARG A 119 13.69 -17.55 -9.00
N SER A 120 13.86 -16.70 -7.99
CA SER A 120 13.02 -16.68 -6.79
C SER A 120 11.71 -15.91 -7.02
N SER A 121 10.67 -16.29 -6.27
CA SER A 121 9.47 -15.45 -6.18
C SER A 121 9.75 -14.20 -5.37
N GLN A 122 9.13 -13.07 -5.71
CA GLN A 122 9.32 -11.81 -5.00
C GLN A 122 8.56 -11.83 -3.66
N LEU A 123 9.21 -11.42 -2.56
CA LEU A 123 8.57 -11.15 -1.26
C LEU A 123 8.38 -9.64 -1.05
N GLY A 124 9.46 -8.90 -0.82
CA GLY A 124 9.45 -7.45 -0.64
C GLY A 124 9.64 -6.65 -1.93
N ASN A 125 9.58 -5.32 -1.80
CA ASN A 125 10.01 -4.39 -2.85
C ASN A 125 10.52 -3.09 -2.21
N ALA A 126 11.62 -2.55 -2.74
CA ALA A 126 12.15 -1.26 -2.31
C ALA A 126 11.28 -0.05 -2.72
N GLN A 127 10.34 -0.26 -3.65
CA GLN A 127 9.40 0.73 -4.18
C GLN A 127 7.98 0.16 -4.11
N GLU A 128 7.24 0.47 -3.04
CA GLU A 128 5.85 -0.01 -2.84
C GLU A 128 4.89 0.35 -3.98
N ILE A 129 5.15 1.46 -4.65
CA ILE A 129 4.30 1.95 -5.73
C ILE A 129 4.45 1.11 -7.01
N TYR A 130 5.46 0.25 -7.11
CA TYR A 130 5.60 -0.68 -8.22
C TYR A 130 4.63 -1.86 -8.10
N GLY A 131 4.23 -2.42 -9.24
CA GLY A 131 3.50 -3.69 -9.30
C GLY A 131 2.07 -3.54 -9.78
N ARG A 132 1.45 -4.70 -10.00
CA ARG A 132 0.16 -4.85 -10.71
C ARG A 132 0.22 -4.29 -12.14
N GLY A 133 1.37 -4.21 -12.79
CA GLY A 133 1.48 -3.82 -14.19
C GLY A 133 1.42 -2.31 -14.43
N LYS A 134 1.86 -1.90 -15.63
CA LYS A 134 2.09 -0.51 -16.02
C LYS A 134 0.93 0.06 -16.84
N ILE A 135 -0.30 -0.17 -16.38
CA ILE A 135 -1.54 0.13 -17.10
C ILE A 135 -2.42 1.15 -16.36
N TRP A 136 -3.43 1.66 -17.04
CA TRP A 136 -4.51 2.42 -16.41
C TRP A 136 -5.45 1.47 -15.66
N ARG A 137 -6.01 1.91 -14.52
CA ARG A 137 -6.98 1.14 -13.73
C ARG A 137 -8.11 2.00 -13.17
N LEU A 138 -9.31 1.45 -13.16
CA LEU A 138 -10.40 1.87 -12.30
C LEU A 138 -10.14 1.35 -10.88
N SER A 139 -9.48 2.15 -10.05
CA SER A 139 -9.10 1.75 -8.70
C SER A 139 -10.24 1.89 -7.70
N GLN A 140 -11.12 2.87 -7.89
CA GLN A 140 -12.33 3.05 -7.10
C GLN A 140 -13.51 3.46 -7.97
N ALA A 141 -14.67 2.88 -7.71
CA ALA A 141 -15.97 3.31 -8.21
C ALA A 141 -17.04 2.81 -7.24
N TRP A 142 -17.33 3.57 -6.17
CA TRP A 142 -18.21 3.10 -5.10
C TRP A 142 -19.15 4.19 -4.60
N VAL A 143 -20.25 3.76 -3.99
CA VAL A 143 -21.20 4.59 -3.24
C VAL A 143 -21.22 4.10 -1.79
N LYS A 144 -21.23 5.03 -0.84
CA LYS A 144 -21.33 4.76 0.60
C LYS A 144 -22.48 5.56 1.19
N LYS A 145 -23.35 4.87 1.94
CA LYS A 145 -24.52 5.44 2.60
C LYS A 145 -24.49 5.20 4.10
N GLY A 146 -24.77 6.24 4.88
CA GLY A 146 -25.03 6.19 6.30
C GLY A 146 -26.50 5.92 6.64
N PHE A 147 -26.72 5.22 7.74
CA PHE A 147 -28.00 4.93 8.38
C PHE A 147 -27.87 5.12 9.89
N VAL A 148 -28.99 5.32 10.58
CA VAL A 148 -29.06 5.46 12.05
C VAL A 148 -28.05 6.49 12.56
N ASP A 149 -28.24 7.75 12.17
CA ASP A 149 -27.32 8.86 12.46
C ASP A 149 -25.86 8.55 12.08
N ASN A 150 -25.70 7.88 10.95
CA ASN A 150 -24.43 7.49 10.35
C ASN A 150 -23.60 6.47 11.16
N THR A 151 -24.20 5.82 12.17
CA THR A 151 -23.56 4.75 12.96
C THR A 151 -23.45 3.44 12.19
N VAL A 152 -24.33 3.20 11.21
CA VAL A 152 -24.25 2.08 10.28
C VAL A 152 -23.93 2.64 8.89
N GLN A 153 -22.79 2.25 8.32
CA GLN A 153 -22.36 2.65 6.98
C GLN A 153 -22.32 1.44 6.06
N VAL A 154 -23.00 1.52 4.92
CA VAL A 154 -22.97 0.50 3.87
C VAL A 154 -22.25 1.07 2.67
N LYS A 155 -21.24 0.36 2.16
CA LYS A 155 -20.46 0.71 0.97
C LYS A 155 -20.65 -0.38 -0.08
N PHE A 156 -20.84 0.02 -1.33
CA PHE A 156 -21.00 -0.89 -2.48
C PHE A 156 -20.30 -0.31 -3.71
N GLY A 157 -19.66 -1.18 -4.49
CA GLY A 157 -19.07 -0.84 -5.78
C GLY A 157 -17.74 -1.53 -6.00
N ARG A 158 -16.84 -0.88 -6.75
CA ARG A 158 -15.46 -1.34 -6.96
C ARG A 158 -14.50 -0.61 -6.03
N MET A 159 -13.72 -1.37 -5.26
CA MET A 159 -12.77 -0.81 -4.29
C MET A 159 -11.65 -1.80 -3.97
N GLY A 160 -10.52 -1.30 -3.44
CA GLY A 160 -9.48 -2.14 -2.86
C GLY A 160 -9.83 -2.56 -1.43
N MET A 161 -9.35 -3.73 -1.01
CA MET A 161 -9.72 -4.31 0.29
C MET A 161 -9.09 -3.56 1.48
N SER A 162 -7.81 -3.17 1.37
CA SER A 162 -7.12 -2.41 2.42
C SER A 162 -7.62 -0.97 2.63
N GLU A 163 -8.58 -0.50 1.82
CA GLU A 163 -9.27 0.77 2.07
C GLU A 163 -10.23 0.67 3.25
N ASP A 164 -10.80 -0.51 3.48
CA ASP A 164 -11.83 -0.71 4.49
C ASP A 164 -11.41 -1.66 5.62
N PHE A 165 -10.49 -2.61 5.37
CA PHE A 165 -10.06 -3.64 6.32
C PHE A 165 -8.53 -3.78 6.35
N ASN A 166 -7.92 -4.14 7.48
CA ASN A 166 -6.46 -4.22 7.63
C ASN A 166 -5.73 -2.94 7.15
N SER A 167 -6.37 -1.78 7.26
CA SER A 167 -5.77 -0.52 6.85
C SER A 167 -4.61 -0.15 7.77
N SER A 168 -3.57 0.50 7.27
CA SER A 168 -2.48 1.03 8.09
C SER A 168 -1.83 2.22 7.39
N GLN A 169 -1.00 2.97 8.10
CA GLN A 169 -0.30 4.12 7.55
C GLN A 169 0.78 3.69 6.55
N CYS A 170 1.02 4.52 5.54
CA CYS A 170 2.08 4.31 4.55
C CYS A 170 3.10 5.46 4.62
N GLU A 171 3.95 5.41 5.63
CA GLU A 171 4.98 6.43 5.92
C GLU A 171 6.35 6.06 5.32
N PHE A 172 6.45 4.97 4.55
CA PHE A 172 7.70 4.39 4.04
C PHE A 172 7.64 4.14 2.53
N GLN A 173 8.81 4.00 1.89
CA GLN A 173 8.92 3.62 0.48
C GLN A 173 8.94 2.10 0.30
N ASN A 174 9.49 1.37 1.25
CA ASN A 174 9.55 -0.08 1.26
C ASN A 174 8.13 -0.68 1.36
N LEU A 175 7.84 -1.65 0.49
CA LEU A 175 6.53 -2.30 0.40
C LEU A 175 6.09 -2.89 1.73
N LEU A 176 6.95 -3.60 2.43
CA LEU A 176 6.57 -4.26 3.68
C LEU A 176 6.33 -3.26 4.82
N LEU A 177 6.85 -2.04 4.72
CA LEU A 177 6.63 -0.98 5.71
C LEU A 177 5.45 -0.04 5.39
N CYS A 178 4.82 -0.17 4.21
CA CYS A 178 3.73 0.71 3.77
C CYS A 178 2.35 0.03 3.84
N GLY A 179 1.41 0.60 4.59
CA GLY A 179 0.00 0.19 4.54
C GLY A 179 -0.29 -1.20 5.11
N GLY A 180 -1.48 -1.73 4.80
CA GLY A 180 -1.95 -3.03 5.28
C GLY A 180 -1.08 -4.19 4.83
N GLN A 181 -0.71 -5.07 5.75
CA GLN A 181 0.25 -6.17 5.53
C GLN A 181 -0.37 -7.38 4.82
N LEU A 182 -1.67 -7.57 4.97
CA LEU A 182 -2.36 -8.78 4.52
C LEU A 182 -2.25 -8.99 3.00
N GLY A 183 -2.48 -7.93 2.21
CA GLY A 183 -2.35 -7.99 0.76
C GLY A 183 -0.94 -8.29 0.23
N LYS A 184 0.07 -8.20 1.08
CA LYS A 184 1.47 -8.48 0.75
C LYS A 184 1.83 -9.96 0.92
N SER A 185 1.04 -10.70 1.69
CA SER A 185 1.26 -12.13 1.96
C SER A 185 0.26 -13.06 1.28
N ILE A 186 -0.92 -12.56 0.91
CA ILE A 186 -2.00 -13.35 0.26
C ILE A 186 -2.58 -12.65 -0.98
N GLY A 187 -1.71 -12.19 -1.87
CA GLY A 187 -2.07 -11.43 -3.07
C GLY A 187 -2.90 -12.18 -4.13
N SER A 188 -3.27 -13.45 -3.90
CA SER A 188 -4.15 -14.26 -4.75
C SER A 188 -5.65 -14.07 -4.45
N ILE A 189 -5.98 -13.70 -3.21
CA ILE A 189 -7.36 -13.51 -2.73
C ILE A 189 -7.60 -12.15 -2.08
N TRP A 190 -6.53 -11.37 -1.86
CA TRP A 190 -6.58 -10.03 -1.30
C TRP A 190 -6.00 -9.00 -2.28
N TYR A 191 -6.86 -8.17 -2.85
CA TYR A 191 -6.45 -7.17 -3.84
C TYR A 191 -6.55 -5.75 -3.25
N ASN A 192 -5.40 -5.09 -3.21
CA ASN A 192 -5.27 -3.69 -2.78
C ASN A 192 -5.26 -2.74 -3.98
N SER A 193 -5.51 -1.47 -3.70
CA SER A 193 -5.25 -0.39 -4.65
C SER A 193 -3.84 -0.57 -5.25
N PRO A 194 -3.68 -0.48 -6.58
CA PRO A 194 -4.60 0.13 -7.56
C PRO A 194 -5.68 -0.80 -8.13
N VAL A 195 -5.78 -2.06 -7.66
CA VAL A 195 -6.81 -2.99 -8.13
C VAL A 195 -8.11 -2.75 -7.36
N GLY A 196 -9.19 -2.47 -8.09
CA GLY A 196 -10.54 -2.48 -7.54
C GLY A 196 -11.24 -3.81 -7.86
N VAL A 197 -12.07 -4.29 -6.95
CA VAL A 197 -12.94 -5.46 -7.15
C VAL A 197 -14.37 -5.14 -6.77
N TRP A 198 -15.35 -5.85 -7.33
CA TRP A 198 -16.73 -5.72 -6.84
C TRP A 198 -16.82 -6.14 -5.38
N ALA A 199 -17.44 -5.29 -4.56
CA ALA A 199 -17.54 -5.53 -3.14
C ALA A 199 -18.73 -4.82 -2.51
N THR A 200 -19.14 -5.34 -1.36
CA THR A 200 -19.95 -4.63 -0.39
C THR A 200 -19.35 -4.79 0.99
N ASN A 201 -19.45 -3.74 1.82
CA ASN A 201 -19.14 -3.85 3.24
C ASN A 201 -20.09 -3.02 4.09
N VAL A 202 -20.19 -3.43 5.35
CA VAL A 202 -20.95 -2.75 6.39
C VAL A 202 -20.00 -2.46 7.54
N LYS A 203 -20.03 -1.22 8.04
CA LYS A 203 -19.36 -0.81 9.27
C LYS A 203 -20.39 -0.31 10.27
N TYR A 204 -20.37 -0.86 11.47
CA TYR A 204 -21.26 -0.52 12.56
C TYR A 204 -20.46 0.01 13.76
N GLN A 205 -20.63 1.30 14.04
CA GLN A 205 -20.12 1.94 15.25
C GLN A 205 -21.11 1.73 16.39
N PHE A 206 -20.93 0.65 17.14
CA PHE A 206 -21.85 0.26 18.23
C PHE A 206 -21.56 0.95 19.56
N ALA A 207 -20.39 1.59 19.68
CA ALA A 207 -20.03 2.47 20.79
C ALA A 207 -19.08 3.57 20.28
N PRO A 208 -18.89 4.70 21.00
CA PRO A 208 -18.13 5.84 20.50
C PRO A 208 -16.72 5.51 19.98
N GLU A 209 -16.04 4.55 20.60
CA GLU A 209 -14.67 4.14 20.23
C GLU A 209 -14.61 2.80 19.48
N TRP A 210 -15.74 2.10 19.33
CA TRP A 210 -15.76 0.74 18.81
C TRP A 210 -16.52 0.63 17.49
N THR A 211 -15.91 -0.06 16.53
CA THR A 211 -16.52 -0.32 15.22
C THR A 211 -16.30 -1.77 14.84
N LEU A 212 -17.37 -2.44 14.43
CA LEU A 212 -17.33 -3.75 13.78
C LEU A 212 -17.52 -3.56 12.27
N GLY A 213 -16.65 -4.16 11.47
CA GLY A 213 -16.75 -4.21 10.02
C GLY A 213 -16.92 -5.64 9.53
N VAL A 214 -17.75 -5.82 8.50
CA VAL A 214 -17.84 -7.06 7.71
C VAL A 214 -17.96 -6.72 6.24
N GLY A 215 -17.33 -7.49 5.37
CA GLY A 215 -17.43 -7.29 3.93
C GLY A 215 -17.50 -8.58 3.14
N VAL A 216 -17.87 -8.45 1.87
CA VAL A 216 -17.83 -9.51 0.87
C VAL A 216 -17.20 -8.90 -0.38
N TYR A 217 -16.06 -9.46 -0.78
CA TYR A 217 -15.26 -8.98 -1.90
C TYR A 217 -15.11 -10.09 -2.92
N GLU A 218 -15.30 -9.75 -4.18
CA GLU A 218 -15.09 -10.65 -5.32
C GLU A 218 -13.64 -11.13 -5.38
N VAL A 219 -13.45 -12.46 -5.53
CA VAL A 219 -12.16 -13.04 -5.93
C VAL A 219 -12.24 -13.37 -7.42
N ASN A 220 -11.69 -12.49 -8.25
CA ASN A 220 -11.68 -12.65 -9.70
C ASN A 220 -10.27 -12.34 -10.25
N PRO A 221 -9.54 -13.38 -10.71
CA PRO A 221 -8.19 -13.24 -11.25
C PRO A 221 -8.08 -12.31 -12.47
N ASP A 222 -9.19 -12.03 -13.17
CA ASP A 222 -9.17 -11.10 -14.30
C ASP A 222 -8.81 -9.67 -13.86
N ASN A 223 -9.12 -9.30 -12.62
CA ASN A 223 -8.81 -7.97 -12.07
C ASN A 223 -7.31 -7.72 -11.87
N ILE A 224 -6.47 -8.76 -11.87
CA ILE A 224 -5.02 -8.65 -11.70
C ILE A 224 -4.24 -8.81 -13.02
N LYS A 225 -4.92 -9.01 -14.15
CA LYS A 225 -4.31 -9.03 -15.48
C LYS A 225 -3.68 -7.68 -15.83
N THR A 226 -2.69 -7.72 -16.71
CA THR A 226 -1.83 -6.57 -17.05
C THR A 226 -1.43 -6.51 -18.52
N GLU A 227 -2.09 -7.29 -19.38
CA GLU A 227 -1.76 -7.44 -20.80
C GLU A 227 -2.18 -6.20 -21.59
N SER A 228 -3.26 -5.55 -21.16
CA SER A 228 -3.83 -4.38 -21.83
C SER A 228 -4.35 -3.34 -20.84
N ASN A 229 -4.59 -2.11 -21.29
CA ASN A 229 -5.26 -1.10 -20.44
C ASN A 229 -6.72 -1.48 -20.13
N SER A 230 -7.39 -2.25 -21.00
CA SER A 230 -8.77 -2.70 -20.74
C SER A 230 -8.87 -3.63 -19.54
N ASP A 231 -7.82 -4.41 -19.23
CA ASP A 231 -7.79 -5.27 -18.04
C ASP A 231 -7.99 -4.47 -16.74
N GLY A 232 -7.49 -3.23 -16.73
CA GLY A 232 -7.63 -2.34 -15.58
C GLY A 232 -9.03 -1.77 -15.37
N PHE A 233 -9.93 -1.93 -16.34
CA PHE A 233 -11.32 -1.47 -16.29
C PHE A 233 -12.30 -2.65 -16.36
N ASN A 234 -11.86 -3.87 -16.02
CA ASN A 234 -12.74 -5.02 -15.96
C ASN A 234 -13.95 -4.75 -15.05
N LEU A 235 -15.17 -4.88 -15.58
CA LEU A 235 -16.41 -4.81 -14.81
C LEU A 235 -17.13 -6.15 -14.76
N ASP A 236 -16.63 -7.16 -15.48
CA ASP A 236 -17.28 -8.45 -15.66
C ASP A 236 -17.02 -9.38 -14.47
N MET A 237 -18.01 -10.25 -14.19
CA MET A 237 -17.97 -11.26 -13.13
C MET A 237 -17.90 -12.69 -13.68
N ASN A 238 -17.43 -12.87 -14.92
CA ASN A 238 -17.46 -14.16 -15.62
C ASN A 238 -16.47 -15.20 -15.07
N ASN A 239 -15.36 -14.75 -14.47
CA ASN A 239 -14.28 -15.61 -13.96
C ASN A 239 -14.12 -15.54 -12.43
N VAL A 240 -15.21 -15.22 -11.73
CA VAL A 240 -15.25 -15.23 -10.26
C VAL A 240 -14.93 -16.63 -9.75
N LYS A 241 -13.94 -16.72 -8.87
CA LYS A 241 -13.53 -17.97 -8.21
C LYS A 241 -14.12 -18.13 -6.81
N GLY A 242 -14.67 -17.06 -6.24
CA GLY A 242 -15.28 -17.07 -4.92
C GLY A 242 -15.38 -15.67 -4.36
N ALA A 243 -15.52 -15.60 -3.03
CA ALA A 243 -15.55 -14.35 -2.30
C ALA A 243 -14.59 -14.41 -1.11
N THR A 244 -13.96 -13.27 -0.80
CA THR A 244 -13.22 -13.06 0.44
C THR A 244 -14.09 -12.25 1.41
N ILE A 245 -14.27 -12.79 2.61
CA ILE A 245 -15.16 -12.28 3.65
C ILE A 245 -14.31 -11.85 4.85
N PRO A 246 -13.87 -10.58 4.91
CA PRO A 246 -13.19 -10.05 6.09
C PRO A 246 -14.18 -9.65 7.19
N VAL A 247 -13.75 -9.85 8.44
CA VAL A 247 -14.38 -9.30 9.65
C VAL A 247 -13.28 -8.59 10.45
N GLU A 248 -13.58 -7.38 10.92
CA GLU A 248 -12.63 -6.58 11.69
C GLU A 248 -13.31 -5.86 12.85
N LEU A 249 -12.72 -5.95 14.03
CA LEU A 249 -13.08 -5.15 15.19
C LEU A 249 -12.01 -4.07 15.37
N ALA A 250 -12.44 -2.81 15.38
CA ALA A 250 -11.58 -1.64 15.58
C ALA A 250 -11.95 -0.92 16.88
N TRP A 251 -10.93 -0.55 17.64
CA TRP A 251 -11.02 0.23 18.88
C TRP A 251 -10.13 1.48 18.77
N LYS A 252 -10.68 2.65 19.07
CA LYS A 252 -10.00 3.95 18.94
C LYS A 252 -10.00 4.74 20.26
N PRO A 253 -9.25 4.30 21.28
CA PRO A 253 -9.26 4.93 22.58
C PRO A 253 -8.42 6.19 22.67
N LYS A 254 -8.66 6.95 23.74
CA LYS A 254 -7.70 7.89 24.33
C LYS A 254 -7.20 7.32 25.65
N LEU A 255 -5.99 6.75 25.63
CA LEU A 255 -5.48 5.98 26.77
C LEU A 255 -4.82 6.88 27.82
N ALA A 256 -5.25 6.77 29.08
CA ALA A 256 -4.67 7.51 30.20
C ALA A 256 -3.17 7.21 30.40
N ALA A 257 -2.74 5.97 30.12
CA ALA A 257 -1.33 5.57 30.16
C ALA A 257 -0.44 6.37 29.18
N PHE A 258 -1.03 7.02 28.18
CA PHE A 258 -0.37 7.89 27.22
C PHE A 258 -0.92 9.32 27.29
N ASN A 259 -1.26 9.82 28.48
CA ASN A 259 -1.77 11.18 28.69
C ASN A 259 -3.03 11.52 27.86
N GLY A 260 -3.88 10.53 27.58
CA GLY A 260 -5.09 10.72 26.76
C GLY A 260 -4.82 10.84 25.26
N LEU A 261 -3.63 10.46 24.79
CA LEU A 261 -3.27 10.46 23.38
C LEU A 261 -4.00 9.34 22.61
N PRO A 262 -4.40 9.60 21.35
CA PRO A 262 -5.20 8.69 20.56
C PRO A 262 -4.42 7.42 20.16
N GLY A 263 -5.11 6.29 20.23
CA GLY A 263 -4.67 5.01 19.68
C GLY A 263 -5.68 4.43 18.68
N GLU A 264 -5.24 3.47 17.88
CA GLU A 264 -6.09 2.64 17.02
C GLU A 264 -5.61 1.18 17.10
N TYR A 265 -6.50 0.28 17.48
CA TYR A 265 -6.23 -1.14 17.63
C TYR A 265 -7.26 -1.92 16.83
N LYS A 266 -6.80 -2.83 15.98
CA LYS A 266 -7.65 -3.63 15.11
C LYS A 266 -7.26 -5.09 15.20
N VAL A 267 -8.25 -5.95 15.30
CA VAL A 267 -8.09 -7.38 15.13
C VAL A 267 -9.07 -7.83 14.07
N GLY A 268 -8.63 -8.72 13.19
CA GLY A 268 -9.51 -9.21 12.15
C GLY A 268 -9.10 -10.57 11.62
N ALA A 269 -10.04 -11.15 10.91
CA ALA A 269 -9.90 -12.42 10.24
C ALA A 269 -10.60 -12.37 8.89
N LEU A 270 -10.19 -13.23 7.99
CA LEU A 270 -10.90 -13.46 6.74
C LEU A 270 -11.07 -14.94 6.49
N TYR A 271 -12.13 -15.24 5.75
CA TYR A 271 -12.28 -16.51 5.06
C TYR A 271 -12.52 -16.24 3.57
N SER A 272 -11.83 -16.96 2.71
CA SER A 272 -12.05 -16.93 1.26
C SER A 272 -12.64 -18.26 0.82
N THR A 273 -13.72 -18.20 0.03
CA THR A 273 -14.41 -19.37 -0.54
C THR A 273 -13.78 -19.83 -1.86
N ALA A 274 -12.71 -19.17 -2.31
CA ALA A 274 -12.01 -19.55 -3.52
C ALA A 274 -11.12 -20.78 -3.26
N GLU A 275 -11.18 -21.76 -4.16
CA GLU A 275 -10.32 -22.93 -4.14
C GLU A 275 -8.83 -22.55 -4.12
N ALA A 276 -8.03 -23.33 -3.39
CA ALA A 276 -6.62 -23.08 -3.21
C ALA A 276 -5.78 -24.36 -3.24
N ASN A 277 -4.72 -24.34 -4.04
CA ASN A 277 -3.77 -25.44 -4.12
C ASN A 277 -2.94 -25.56 -2.82
N ASP A 278 -2.70 -26.80 -2.38
CA ASP A 278 -1.75 -27.08 -1.30
C ASP A 278 -0.34 -26.70 -1.75
N ILE A 279 0.38 -25.95 -0.92
CA ILE A 279 1.71 -25.47 -1.29
C ILE A 279 2.75 -26.58 -1.36
N LYS A 280 2.57 -27.70 -0.64
CA LYS A 280 3.52 -28.82 -0.59
C LYS A 280 3.09 -29.98 -1.49
N THR A 281 1.79 -30.33 -1.48
CA THR A 281 1.27 -31.53 -2.13
C THR A 281 0.67 -31.22 -3.49
N ALA A 282 1.34 -31.61 -4.58
CA ALA A 282 0.84 -31.39 -5.93
C ALA A 282 -0.53 -32.07 -6.15
N GLY A 283 -1.46 -31.36 -6.80
CA GLY A 283 -2.81 -31.86 -7.10
C GLY A 283 -3.80 -31.85 -5.94
N LYS A 284 -3.36 -31.56 -4.70
CA LYS A 284 -4.27 -31.39 -3.56
C LYS A 284 -4.83 -29.96 -3.55
N VAL A 285 -6.16 -29.86 -3.50
CA VAL A 285 -6.91 -28.60 -3.46
C VAL A 285 -7.66 -28.50 -2.12
N HIS A 286 -7.78 -27.28 -1.60
CA HIS A 286 -8.57 -26.93 -0.42
C HIS A 286 -9.69 -25.98 -0.83
N ASP A 287 -10.86 -26.10 -0.20
CA ASP A 287 -12.08 -25.35 -0.56
C ASP A 287 -12.08 -23.90 -0.05
N GLY A 288 -10.98 -23.45 0.56
CA GLY A 288 -10.86 -22.08 1.04
C GLY A 288 -9.52 -21.75 1.68
N LYS A 289 -9.40 -20.48 2.05
CA LYS A 289 -8.22 -19.89 2.68
C LYS A 289 -8.62 -19.02 3.86
N GLN A 290 -7.75 -18.90 4.85
CA GLN A 290 -8.00 -18.06 6.02
C GLN A 290 -6.73 -17.36 6.49
N SER A 291 -6.92 -16.16 7.02
CA SER A 291 -5.84 -15.36 7.60
C SER A 291 -6.37 -14.53 8.76
N PHE A 292 -5.46 -14.18 9.66
CA PHE A 292 -5.72 -13.37 10.84
C PHE A 292 -4.75 -12.20 10.85
N TRP A 293 -5.19 -11.05 11.36
CA TRP A 293 -4.32 -9.90 11.53
C TRP A 293 -4.57 -9.15 12.82
N ILE A 294 -3.55 -8.40 13.21
CA ILE A 294 -3.59 -7.40 14.25
C ILE A 294 -2.90 -6.13 13.73
N ASN A 295 -3.51 -4.97 13.99
CA ASN A 295 -2.89 -3.67 13.80
C ASN A 295 -2.98 -2.93 15.13
N ALA A 296 -1.89 -2.31 15.54
CA ALA A 296 -1.86 -1.41 16.68
C ALA A 296 -1.11 -0.15 16.28
N GLN A 297 -1.65 1.00 16.67
CA GLN A 297 -1.01 2.29 16.50
C GLN A 297 -1.29 3.13 17.74
N GLN A 298 -0.27 3.79 18.26
CA GLN A 298 -0.41 4.67 19.43
C GLN A 298 0.45 5.92 19.22
N GLN A 299 -0.13 7.08 19.50
CA GLN A 299 0.64 8.30 19.70
C GLN A 299 1.24 8.28 21.11
N LEU A 300 2.57 8.33 21.20
CA LEU A 300 3.32 8.23 22.46
C LEU A 300 3.62 9.61 23.07
N SER A 301 3.74 10.64 22.23
CA SER A 301 3.99 12.00 22.68
C SER A 301 3.35 13.04 21.77
N HIS A 302 3.24 14.27 22.26
CA HIS A 302 2.98 15.45 21.43
C HIS A 302 4.03 16.53 21.73
N ALA A 303 4.34 17.38 20.74
CA ALA A 303 5.33 18.44 20.90
C ALA A 303 4.63 19.79 21.13
N GLY A 304 4.85 20.38 22.31
CA GLY A 304 4.21 21.65 22.70
C GLY A 304 2.69 21.55 22.72
N GLN A 305 2.01 22.58 22.20
CA GLN A 305 0.55 22.63 22.09
C GLN A 305 0.01 22.04 20.78
N ASP A 306 0.87 21.51 19.89
CA ASP A 306 0.42 20.93 18.62
C ASP A 306 0.21 19.41 18.77
N PRO A 307 -1.05 18.94 18.84
CA PRO A 307 -1.34 17.52 18.98
C PRO A 307 -0.95 16.70 17.74
N LYS A 308 -0.67 17.34 16.60
CA LYS A 308 -0.27 16.65 15.35
C LYS A 308 1.21 16.27 15.33
N ARG A 309 2.02 16.94 16.17
CA ARG A 309 3.44 16.66 16.32
C ARG A 309 3.67 15.57 17.38
N GLY A 310 4.86 14.98 17.38
CA GLY A 310 5.30 13.99 18.36
C GLY A 310 5.52 12.59 17.79
N LEU A 311 5.79 11.66 18.70
CA LEU A 311 6.17 10.29 18.37
C LEU A 311 4.95 9.38 18.26
N TYR A 312 4.94 8.55 17.23
CA TYR A 312 3.98 7.48 17.03
C TYR A 312 4.71 6.15 16.90
N VAL A 313 4.04 5.09 17.33
CA VAL A 313 4.46 3.71 17.11
C VAL A 313 3.33 2.94 16.44
N SER A 314 3.68 2.02 15.55
CA SER A 314 2.75 1.06 14.97
C SER A 314 3.34 -0.34 14.95
N PHE A 315 2.49 -1.32 15.25
CA PHE A 315 2.74 -2.73 15.03
C PHE A 315 1.68 -3.30 14.09
N ASN A 316 2.09 -4.07 13.10
CA ASN A 316 1.18 -4.80 12.22
C ASN A 316 1.64 -6.26 12.10
N GLY A 317 0.72 -7.20 12.31
CA GLY A 317 0.99 -8.63 12.25
C GLY A 317 -0.07 -9.35 11.41
N VAL A 318 0.36 -10.31 10.61
CA VAL A 318 -0.52 -11.21 9.83
C VAL A 318 -0.04 -12.64 10.00
N VAL A 319 -0.99 -13.56 10.13
CA VAL A 319 -0.74 -15.01 10.11
C VAL A 319 -1.69 -15.63 9.10
N ASN A 320 -1.16 -16.46 8.21
CA ASN A 320 -1.90 -17.12 7.15
C ASN A 320 -2.00 -18.63 7.40
N ASP A 321 -2.96 -19.27 6.74
CA ASP A 321 -3.07 -20.72 6.74
C ASP A 321 -1.79 -21.37 6.17
N LYS A 322 -1.31 -22.42 6.84
CA LYS A 322 -0.09 -23.10 6.41
C LYS A 322 -0.27 -23.99 5.19
N ALA A 323 -1.50 -24.40 4.88
CA ALA A 323 -1.75 -25.41 3.86
C ALA A 323 -1.59 -24.86 2.44
N THR A 324 -1.93 -23.59 2.23
CA THR A 324 -2.09 -23.01 0.89
C THR A 324 -1.36 -21.68 0.70
N THR A 325 -0.74 -21.11 1.73
CA THR A 325 -0.09 -19.79 1.65
C THR A 325 1.42 -19.90 1.80
N PHE A 326 2.14 -19.31 0.83
CA PHE A 326 3.61 -19.31 0.77
C PHE A 326 4.25 -18.52 1.91
N VAL A 327 3.73 -17.32 2.19
CA VAL A 327 4.15 -16.49 3.33
C VAL A 327 3.31 -16.89 4.54
N GLN A 328 3.93 -17.55 5.53
CA GLN A 328 3.26 -17.96 6.75
C GLN A 328 2.82 -16.75 7.58
N SER A 329 3.68 -15.74 7.70
CA SER A 329 3.37 -14.56 8.49
C SER A 329 4.18 -13.33 8.08
N THR A 330 3.68 -12.16 8.44
CA THR A 330 4.43 -10.90 8.34
C THR A 330 4.36 -10.15 9.65
N GLN A 331 5.46 -9.52 10.06
CA GLN A 331 5.51 -8.64 11.22
C GLN A 331 6.11 -7.31 10.82
N GLN A 332 5.57 -6.22 11.36
CA GLN A 332 6.03 -4.87 11.10
C GLN A 332 6.02 -4.09 12.39
N LEU A 333 7.12 -3.43 12.71
CA LEU A 333 7.22 -2.41 13.75
C LEU A 333 7.73 -1.11 13.10
N ALA A 334 7.00 -0.03 13.29
CA ALA A 334 7.36 1.27 12.74
C ALA A 334 7.20 2.37 13.78
N LEU A 335 8.10 3.34 13.74
CA LEU A 335 8.05 4.56 14.51
C LEU A 335 8.12 5.74 13.55
N TRP A 336 7.40 6.81 13.85
CA TRP A 336 7.62 8.07 13.18
C TRP A 336 7.42 9.25 14.13
N TYR A 337 8.28 10.25 13.99
CA TYR A 337 8.18 11.51 14.72
C TYR A 337 7.73 12.61 13.77
N LYS A 338 6.59 13.26 14.05
CA LYS A 338 6.06 14.39 13.29
C LYS A 338 6.50 15.72 13.90
N GLY A 339 7.00 16.62 13.07
CA GLY A 339 7.53 17.93 13.45
C GLY A 339 8.73 17.86 14.40
N PRO A 340 9.85 17.21 14.01
CA PRO A 340 11.04 17.09 14.86
C PRO A 340 11.70 18.44 15.20
N PHE A 341 11.51 19.45 14.35
CA PHE A 341 12.08 20.78 14.52
C PHE A 341 10.99 21.86 14.49
N ASP A 342 11.09 22.89 15.33
CA ASP A 342 10.12 23.99 15.35
C ASP A 342 10.13 24.81 14.05
N SER A 343 11.28 24.88 13.37
CA SER A 343 11.40 25.49 12.04
C SER A 343 10.73 24.66 10.93
N ARG A 344 10.42 23.37 11.20
CA ARG A 344 9.87 22.40 10.25
C ARG A 344 8.77 21.55 10.91
N PRO A 345 7.65 22.16 11.34
CA PRO A 345 6.60 21.46 12.10
C PRO A 345 5.86 20.38 11.29
N ASN A 346 5.95 20.44 9.95
CA ASN A 346 5.29 19.51 9.03
C ASN A 346 6.21 18.39 8.50
N ASP A 347 7.51 18.42 8.83
CA ASP A 347 8.43 17.35 8.45
C ASP A 347 8.24 16.11 9.34
N SER A 348 8.75 14.95 8.93
CA SER A 348 8.76 13.75 9.78
C SER A 348 10.02 12.92 9.61
N ILE A 349 10.34 12.13 10.64
CA ILE A 349 11.39 11.10 10.58
C ILE A 349 10.71 9.76 10.81
N GLY A 350 10.93 8.79 9.93
CA GLY A 350 10.38 7.44 10.03
C GLY A 350 11.48 6.40 10.16
N PHE A 351 11.31 5.45 11.08
CA PHE A 351 12.14 4.25 11.18
C PHE A 351 11.25 3.02 11.27
N GLY A 352 11.50 2.01 10.44
CA GLY A 352 10.68 0.82 10.39
C GLY A 352 11.51 -0.43 10.18
N ILE A 353 11.05 -1.53 10.79
CA ILE A 353 11.57 -2.88 10.62
C ILE A 353 10.39 -3.80 10.33
N ALA A 354 10.52 -4.68 9.35
CA ALA A 354 9.50 -5.66 9.04
C ALA A 354 10.07 -6.94 8.47
N ASN A 355 9.40 -8.06 8.74
CA ASN A 355 9.85 -9.39 8.36
C ASN A 355 8.77 -10.15 7.61
N TYR A 356 9.17 -10.83 6.53
CA TYR A 356 8.42 -11.93 5.95
C TYR A 356 8.91 -13.24 6.55
N VAL A 357 7.97 -14.13 6.89
CA VAL A 357 8.28 -15.51 7.24
C VAL A 357 7.72 -16.44 6.19
N VAL A 358 8.60 -17.12 5.46
CA VAL A 358 8.20 -18.13 4.47
C VAL A 358 7.79 -19.42 5.19
N ASN A 359 6.78 -20.07 4.64
CA ASN A 359 6.24 -21.30 5.19
C ASN A 359 7.19 -22.47 4.98
N ASP A 360 7.56 -23.17 6.06
CA ASP A 360 8.43 -24.35 6.01
C ASP A 360 7.96 -25.41 4.99
N ARG A 361 6.65 -25.54 4.78
CA ARG A 361 6.11 -26.48 3.79
C ARG A 361 6.46 -26.08 2.35
N ALA A 362 6.58 -24.79 2.07
CA ALA A 362 7.02 -24.30 0.77
C ALA A 362 8.53 -24.55 0.60
N LYS A 363 9.31 -24.26 1.65
CA LYS A 363 10.74 -24.54 1.72
C LYS A 363 11.04 -26.03 1.49
N ASP A 364 10.35 -26.93 2.19
CA ASP A 364 10.46 -28.39 2.02
C ASP A 364 10.23 -28.81 0.57
N LYS A 365 9.23 -28.21 -0.10
CA LYS A 365 8.93 -28.50 -1.50
C LYS A 365 10.04 -28.01 -2.42
N GLN A 366 10.61 -26.82 -2.18
CA GLN A 366 11.72 -26.29 -2.96
C GLN A 366 12.95 -27.20 -2.81
N ILE A 367 13.28 -27.64 -1.58
CA ILE A 367 14.37 -28.58 -1.30
C ILE A 367 14.14 -29.90 -2.03
N SER A 368 12.99 -30.55 -1.83
CA SER A 368 12.69 -31.84 -2.45
C SER A 368 12.69 -31.76 -3.98
N THR A 369 12.25 -30.63 -4.56
CA THR A 369 12.29 -30.42 -6.01
C THR A 369 13.74 -30.32 -6.50
N ASN A 370 14.59 -29.57 -5.82
CA ASN A 370 16.01 -29.45 -6.17
C ASN A 370 16.75 -30.77 -6.03
N GLU A 371 16.54 -31.50 -4.94
CA GLU A 371 17.14 -32.83 -4.72
C GLU A 371 16.74 -33.81 -5.83
N SER A 372 15.48 -33.77 -6.28
CA SER A 372 15.01 -34.60 -7.41
C SER A 372 15.66 -34.25 -8.76
N ARG A 373 16.21 -33.03 -8.87
CA ARG A 373 16.98 -32.55 -10.02
C ARG A 373 18.49 -32.74 -9.84
N GLY A 374 18.94 -33.32 -8.72
CA GLY A 374 20.35 -33.55 -8.40
C GLY A 374 21.06 -32.35 -7.78
N TYR A 375 20.33 -31.31 -7.36
CA TYR A 375 20.88 -30.15 -6.67
C TYR A 375 20.79 -30.31 -5.15
N TYR A 376 21.94 -30.26 -4.48
CA TYR A 376 22.06 -30.36 -3.00
C TYR A 376 22.61 -29.09 -2.34
N SER A 377 22.96 -28.10 -3.15
CA SER A 377 23.44 -26.78 -2.73
C SER A 377 22.96 -25.73 -3.74
N TYR A 378 23.04 -24.46 -3.35
CA TYR A 378 22.77 -23.35 -4.26
C TYR A 378 23.66 -23.44 -5.50
N ASP A 379 23.03 -23.39 -6.67
CA ASP A 379 23.71 -23.33 -7.96
C ASP A 379 23.37 -21.98 -8.62
N PRO A 380 24.32 -21.07 -8.84
CA PRO A 380 24.06 -19.75 -9.42
C PRO A 380 23.80 -19.77 -10.94
N ILE A 381 24.18 -20.85 -11.65
CA ILE A 381 24.12 -20.91 -13.12
C ILE A 381 22.99 -21.83 -13.63
N ALA A 382 22.52 -22.77 -12.82
CA ALA A 382 21.42 -23.66 -13.18
C ALA A 382 20.10 -22.89 -13.31
N SER A 383 19.54 -22.85 -14.52
CA SER A 383 18.28 -22.13 -14.80
C SER A 383 17.05 -22.81 -14.20
N ASP A 384 17.13 -24.12 -13.95
CA ASP A 384 16.09 -24.94 -13.34
C ASP A 384 16.30 -25.19 -11.83
N TYR A 385 17.36 -24.64 -11.22
CA TYR A 385 17.46 -24.61 -9.76
C TYR A 385 16.41 -23.65 -9.18
N ILE A 386 15.73 -24.05 -8.10
CA ILE A 386 14.77 -23.21 -7.39
C ILE A 386 15.42 -22.66 -6.12
N PRO A 387 15.70 -21.36 -6.01
CA PRO A 387 16.21 -20.79 -4.77
C PRO A 387 15.32 -21.12 -3.57
N ILE A 388 15.94 -21.61 -2.50
CA ILE A 388 15.24 -21.93 -1.25
C ILE A 388 14.93 -20.61 -0.56
N GLN A 389 13.65 -20.33 -0.34
CA GLN A 389 13.19 -19.09 0.29
C GLN A 389 12.87 -19.32 1.77
N ASP A 390 13.44 -18.49 2.62
CA ASP A 390 13.32 -18.45 4.08
C ASP A 390 12.77 -17.06 4.47
N ASP A 391 13.17 -16.49 5.60
CA ASP A 391 12.74 -15.17 6.03
C ASP A 391 13.39 -14.01 5.23
N GLU A 392 12.68 -12.88 5.08
CA GLU A 392 13.24 -11.63 4.51
C GLU A 392 12.97 -10.46 5.45
N LEU A 393 14.04 -9.82 5.93
CA LEU A 393 13.96 -8.67 6.83
C LEU A 393 14.21 -7.37 6.05
N ASN A 394 13.30 -6.42 6.22
CA ASN A 394 13.35 -5.09 5.60
C ASN A 394 13.44 -4.02 6.69
N VAL A 395 14.37 -3.09 6.54
CA VAL A 395 14.55 -1.93 7.42
C VAL A 395 14.55 -0.67 6.56
N GLU A 396 13.89 0.38 7.01
CA GLU A 396 13.95 1.71 6.36
C GLU A 396 14.09 2.81 7.41
N LEU A 397 15.02 3.73 7.15
CA LEU A 397 15.10 5.04 7.79
C LEU A 397 14.80 6.11 6.74
N ASN A 398 13.90 7.03 7.05
CA ASN A 398 13.53 8.11 6.14
C ASN A 398 13.38 9.47 6.84
N TYR A 399 13.47 10.52 6.04
CA TYR A 399 13.14 11.88 6.43
C TYR A 399 12.14 12.44 5.42
N THR A 400 10.93 12.77 5.85
CA THR A 400 9.94 13.44 5.02
C THR A 400 10.12 14.95 5.13
N TYR A 401 10.57 15.57 4.06
CA TYR A 401 10.60 17.00 3.86
C TYR A 401 9.29 17.46 3.20
N GLN A 402 8.43 18.13 3.97
CA GLN A 402 7.20 18.71 3.47
C GLN A 402 7.48 20.11 2.93
N TRP A 403 7.80 20.21 1.64
CA TRP A 403 8.08 21.51 1.00
C TRP A 403 6.89 22.46 1.15
N SER A 404 5.69 21.96 0.84
CA SER A 404 4.37 22.56 1.08
C SER A 404 3.35 21.43 1.17
N PRO A 405 2.11 21.62 1.63
CA PRO A 405 1.12 20.54 1.63
C PRO A 405 0.87 19.90 0.24
N ALA A 406 1.15 20.64 -0.84
CA ALA A 406 1.11 20.13 -2.21
C ALA A 406 2.32 19.26 -2.60
N VAL A 407 3.51 19.46 -2.01
CA VAL A 407 4.77 18.83 -2.44
C VAL A 407 5.51 18.20 -1.25
N MET A 408 5.75 16.90 -1.33
CA MET A 408 6.53 16.14 -0.36
C MET A 408 7.73 15.47 -1.05
N LEU A 409 8.89 15.52 -0.38
CA LEU A 409 10.07 14.74 -0.73
C LEU A 409 10.46 13.87 0.47
N ARG A 410 10.78 12.60 0.24
CA ARG A 410 11.17 11.67 1.31
C ARG A 410 12.38 10.84 0.88
N PRO A 411 13.61 11.36 1.05
CA PRO A 411 14.81 10.52 0.99
C PRO A 411 14.76 9.43 2.06
N ASN A 412 15.27 8.25 1.71
CA ASN A 412 15.34 7.10 2.61
C ASN A 412 16.57 6.24 2.31
N ILE A 413 16.99 5.49 3.33
CA ILE A 413 17.94 4.39 3.20
C ILE A 413 17.22 3.13 3.66
N GLN A 414 17.31 2.08 2.87
CA GLN A 414 16.75 0.77 3.17
C GLN A 414 17.88 -0.26 3.29
N TYR A 415 17.67 -1.21 4.18
CA TYR A 415 18.48 -2.41 4.31
C TYR A 415 17.58 -3.63 4.18
N ILE A 416 17.94 -4.55 3.30
CA ILE A 416 17.18 -5.77 3.00
C ILE A 416 18.10 -6.95 3.27
N HIS A 417 17.83 -7.66 4.36
CA HIS A 417 18.56 -8.88 4.71
C HIS A 417 17.86 -10.09 4.10
N GLN A 418 18.66 -10.97 3.49
CA GLN A 418 18.19 -12.14 2.74
C GLN A 418 17.12 -11.78 1.70
N PRO A 419 17.46 -11.01 0.64
CA PRO A 419 16.47 -10.64 -0.37
C PRO A 419 15.73 -11.83 -0.98
N ALA A 420 14.41 -11.69 -1.10
CA ALA A 420 13.46 -12.74 -1.46
C ALA A 420 13.56 -14.00 -0.58
N GLY A 421 14.13 -13.91 0.61
CA GLY A 421 14.36 -15.03 1.53
C GLY A 421 15.49 -15.98 1.09
N VAL A 422 16.31 -15.61 0.11
CA VAL A 422 17.39 -16.47 -0.39
C VAL A 422 18.67 -16.15 0.38
N LYS A 423 19.18 -17.11 1.15
CA LYS A 423 20.32 -16.90 2.07
C LYS A 423 21.64 -16.67 1.36
N GLU A 424 21.75 -17.15 0.13
CA GLU A 424 22.94 -17.00 -0.71
C GLU A 424 22.98 -15.67 -1.47
N VAL A 425 21.93 -14.87 -1.38
CA VAL A 425 21.92 -13.51 -1.91
C VAL A 425 22.43 -12.55 -0.84
N ASP A 426 23.46 -11.77 -1.18
CA ASP A 426 24.02 -10.76 -0.28
C ASP A 426 22.96 -9.74 0.14
N ASP A 427 23.05 -9.30 1.39
CA ASP A 427 22.20 -8.25 1.93
C ASP A 427 22.33 -6.96 1.12
N ALA A 428 21.22 -6.27 0.90
CA ALA A 428 21.20 -5.08 0.05
C ALA A 428 21.04 -3.79 0.84
N TRP A 429 21.87 -2.81 0.50
CA TRP A 429 21.69 -1.41 0.88
C TRP A 429 21.12 -0.63 -0.29
N VAL A 430 20.03 0.10 -0.06
CA VAL A 430 19.31 0.85 -1.10
C VAL A 430 19.13 2.30 -0.66
N ALA A 431 19.44 3.24 -1.54
CA ALA A 431 19.04 4.64 -1.38
C ALA A 431 17.75 4.88 -2.17
N GLY A 432 16.75 5.46 -1.53
CA GLY A 432 15.46 5.76 -2.11
C GLY A 432 15.09 7.24 -2.03
N LEU A 433 14.21 7.67 -2.93
CA LEU A 433 13.57 8.99 -2.88
C LEU A 433 12.11 8.86 -3.32
N SER A 434 11.20 9.11 -2.38
CA SER A 434 9.78 9.30 -2.71
C SER A 434 9.50 10.78 -2.97
N VAL A 435 8.70 11.09 -3.98
CA VAL A 435 8.20 12.43 -4.28
C VAL A 435 6.70 12.35 -4.51
N LYS A 436 5.93 13.16 -3.76
CA LYS A 436 4.49 13.30 -3.96
C LYS A 436 4.17 14.73 -4.35
N VAL A 437 3.36 14.88 -5.40
CA VAL A 437 2.84 16.18 -5.84
C VAL A 437 1.32 16.08 -5.96
N ASN A 438 0.60 16.99 -5.30
CA ASN A 438 -0.84 17.18 -5.41
C ASN A 438 -1.10 18.41 -6.29
N PHE A 439 -1.92 18.25 -7.32
CA PHE A 439 -2.22 19.29 -8.30
C PHE A 439 -3.45 20.13 -7.92
#